data_AF-A0A2E4DYI3-F1
#
_entry.id   AF-A0A2E4DYI3-F1
#
_cell.length_a   1.000
_cell.length_b   1.000
_cell.length_c   1.000
_cell.angle_alpha   90.00
_cell.angle_beta   90.00
_cell.angle_gamma   90.00
#
_symmetry.space_group_name_H-M   'P 1'
#
loop_
_entity.id
_entity.type
_entity.pdbx_description
1 polymer ?
#
loop_
_entity_poly.entity_id
_entity_poly.type
_entity_poly.pdbx_seq_one_letter_code
_entity_poly.pdbx_strand_id
1 'polypeptide(L)'
;MKRFIILIICCTWLYPQGADSLKSKSPAKAALYGAMFPGGGQVYNGRWLKGAFLLSLEAAAINQWYSNGDIYKKYESGNYSLSKHRYLEKRNKFAWWVVFIYVYGMIDAVVDAHLNSFNRVMAENIELSETNEEE
;
A
#
# COMPACT_ATOMS: atom_id res chain seq x y z
N MET A 1 3.18 15.57 -27.97
CA MET A 1 1.89 14.85 -27.85
C MET A 1 2.04 13.33 -27.95
N LYS A 2 2.80 12.77 -28.91
CA LYS A 2 2.98 11.30 -29.07
C LYS A 2 3.59 10.58 -27.84
N ARG A 3 4.46 11.22 -27.06
CA ARG A 3 5.04 10.68 -25.81
C ARG A 3 4.04 10.55 -24.66
N PHE A 4 3.02 11.42 -24.62
CA PHE A 4 1.97 11.35 -23.60
C PHE A 4 0.97 10.21 -23.89
N ILE A 5 0.71 9.92 -25.17
CA ILE A 5 -0.19 8.83 -25.59
C ILE A 5 0.39 7.46 -25.21
N ILE A 6 1.71 7.28 -25.35
CA ILE A 6 2.39 6.02 -24.96
C ILE A 6 2.33 5.78 -23.45
N LEU A 7 2.42 6.84 -22.63
CA LEU A 7 2.27 6.76 -21.17
C LEU A 7 0.85 6.39 -20.73
N ILE A 8 -0.17 6.94 -21.41
CA ILE A 8 -1.58 6.63 -21.13
C ILE A 8 -1.90 5.18 -21.52
N ILE A 9 -1.37 4.69 -22.64
CA ILE A 9 -1.57 3.29 -23.08
C ILE A 9 -0.84 2.32 -22.15
N CYS A 10 0.33 2.66 -21.60
CA CYS A 10 1.03 1.78 -20.63
C CYS A 10 0.25 1.65 -19.30
N CYS A 11 -0.41 2.73 -18.85
CA CYS A 11 -1.27 2.70 -17.65
C CYS A 11 -2.50 1.81 -17.79
N THR A 12 -3.01 1.58 -19.01
CA THR A 12 -4.18 0.69 -19.20
C THR A 12 -3.84 -0.80 -19.14
N TRP A 13 -2.56 -1.18 -19.21
CA TRP A 13 -2.12 -2.58 -18.97
C TRP A 13 -1.89 -2.91 -17.49
N LEU A 14 -1.98 -1.90 -16.61
CA LEU A 14 -1.95 -2.07 -15.15
C LEU A 14 -3.33 -2.38 -14.55
N TYR A 15 -4.39 -2.46 -15.37
CA TYR A 15 -5.66 -3.01 -14.89
C TYR A 15 -5.45 -4.49 -14.54
N PRO A 16 -5.58 -4.87 -13.26
CA PRO A 16 -5.48 -6.26 -12.88
C PRO A 16 -6.61 -7.02 -13.56
N GLN A 17 -6.26 -7.96 -14.44
CA GLN A 17 -7.18 -8.98 -14.93
C GLN A 17 -7.78 -9.67 -13.71
N GLY A 18 -9.11 -9.83 -13.70
CA GLY A 18 -9.89 -10.27 -12.55
C GLY A 18 -9.18 -11.39 -11.79
N ALA A 19 -8.93 -11.15 -10.49
CA ALA A 19 -8.33 -12.15 -9.63
C ALA A 19 -9.19 -13.42 -9.69
N ASP A 20 -8.55 -14.55 -9.98
CA ASP A 20 -9.16 -15.87 -9.93
C ASP A 20 -9.88 -16.05 -8.58
N SER A 21 -11.22 -15.96 -8.60
CA SER A 21 -12.11 -15.82 -7.44
C SER A 21 -12.14 -17.08 -6.56
N LEU A 22 -11.55 -18.18 -7.03
CA LEU A 22 -11.67 -19.49 -6.42
C LEU A 22 -10.78 -19.70 -5.19
N LYS A 23 -9.80 -18.81 -4.91
CA LYS A 23 -8.86 -18.98 -3.77
C LYS A 23 -9.04 -17.93 -2.68
N SER A 24 -9.66 -18.36 -1.57
CA SER A 24 -9.76 -17.57 -0.33
C SER A 24 -8.38 -17.13 0.16
N LYS A 25 -8.25 -15.83 0.47
CA LYS A 25 -7.02 -15.21 0.98
C LYS A 25 -6.99 -15.34 2.51
N SER A 26 -5.85 -15.75 3.07
CA SER A 26 -5.69 -15.91 4.51
C SER A 26 -5.24 -14.58 5.15
N PRO A 27 -5.96 -14.07 6.16
CA PRO A 27 -5.55 -12.87 6.90
C PRO A 27 -4.18 -12.99 7.56
N ALA A 28 -3.86 -14.17 8.10
CA ALA A 28 -2.54 -14.44 8.68
C ALA A 28 -1.41 -14.32 7.65
N LYS A 29 -1.64 -14.76 6.42
CA LYS A 29 -0.68 -14.59 5.32
C LYS A 29 -0.57 -13.12 4.92
N ALA A 30 -1.69 -12.39 4.83
CA ALA A 30 -1.67 -10.96 4.54
C ALA A 30 -0.88 -10.16 5.59
N ALA A 31 -1.06 -10.50 6.87
CA ALA A 31 -0.27 -9.94 7.97
C ALA A 31 1.21 -10.26 7.82
N LEU A 32 1.57 -11.52 7.56
CA LEU A 32 2.96 -11.94 7.38
C LEU A 32 3.64 -11.19 6.21
N TYR A 33 2.99 -11.13 5.05
CA TYR A 33 3.53 -10.41 3.90
C TYR A 33 3.61 -8.90 4.15
N GLY A 34 2.63 -8.31 4.85
CA GLY A 34 2.65 -6.90 5.26
C GLY A 34 3.74 -6.59 6.29
N ALA A 35 4.04 -7.53 7.18
CA ALA A 35 5.10 -7.40 8.17
C ALA A 35 6.50 -7.47 7.53
N MET A 36 6.68 -8.35 6.53
CA MET A 36 7.97 -8.48 5.84
C MET A 36 8.30 -7.25 5.00
N PHE A 37 7.32 -6.72 4.26
CA PHE A 37 7.52 -5.60 3.37
C PHE A 37 6.33 -4.63 3.41
N PRO A 38 6.59 -3.32 3.42
CA PRO A 38 5.53 -2.32 3.32
C PRO A 38 4.71 -2.51 2.04
N GLY A 39 3.39 -2.61 2.19
CA GLY A 39 2.47 -2.90 1.08
C GLY A 39 2.44 -4.37 0.61
N GLY A 40 3.26 -5.26 1.18
CA GLY A 40 3.30 -6.69 0.81
C GLY A 40 1.97 -7.41 1.02
N GLY A 41 1.23 -7.07 2.07
CA GLY A 41 -0.11 -7.61 2.32
C GLY A 41 -1.13 -7.22 1.23
N GLN A 42 -1.03 -6.01 0.67
CA GLN A 42 -1.90 -5.55 -0.42
C GLN A 42 -1.60 -6.28 -1.73
N VAL A 43 -0.32 -6.56 -2.00
CA VAL A 43 0.11 -7.40 -3.13
C VAL A 43 -0.45 -8.82 -2.99
N TYR A 44 -0.40 -9.42 -1.80
CA TYR A 44 -0.98 -10.74 -1.53
C TYR A 44 -2.50 -10.79 -1.82
N ASN A 45 -3.21 -9.73 -1.46
CA ASN A 45 -4.64 -9.56 -1.72
C ASN A 45 -4.98 -9.24 -3.19
N GLY A 46 -3.99 -9.10 -4.07
CA GLY A 46 -4.18 -8.73 -5.48
C GLY A 46 -4.51 -7.25 -5.70
N ARG A 47 -4.39 -6.41 -4.66
CA ARG A 47 -4.70 -4.98 -4.70
C ARG A 47 -3.45 -4.17 -5.01
N TRP A 48 -2.90 -4.36 -6.21
CA TRP A 48 -1.63 -3.76 -6.65
C TRP A 48 -1.61 -2.24 -6.58
N LEU A 49 -2.69 -1.57 -7.02
CA LEU A 49 -2.77 -0.10 -6.97
C LEU A 49 -2.74 0.44 -5.53
N LYS A 50 -3.47 -0.21 -4.60
CA LYS A 50 -3.42 0.16 -3.18
C LYS A 50 -2.02 -0.06 -2.59
N GLY A 51 -1.41 -1.21 -2.90
CA GLY A 51 -0.05 -1.53 -2.47
C GLY A 51 0.97 -0.51 -2.97
N ALA A 52 0.92 -0.15 -4.26
CA ALA A 52 1.80 0.85 -4.86
C ALA A 52 1.62 2.25 -4.24
N PHE A 53 0.38 2.65 -3.97
CA PHE A 53 0.08 3.91 -3.30
C PHE A 53 0.68 3.96 -1.88
N LEU A 54 0.45 2.91 -1.09
CA LEU A 54 0.98 2.81 0.26
C LEU A 54 2.52 2.81 0.28
N LEU A 55 3.15 2.02 -0.60
CA LEU A 55 4.60 1.99 -0.73
C LEU A 55 5.16 3.37 -1.11
N SER A 56 4.47 4.10 -1.98
CA SER A 56 4.86 5.45 -2.39
C SER A 56 4.77 6.45 -1.22
N LEU A 57 3.71 6.37 -0.41
CA LEU A 57 3.57 7.18 0.80
C LEU A 57 4.68 6.90 1.81
N GLU A 58 4.98 5.63 2.04
CA GLU A 58 6.02 5.23 2.98
C GLU A 58 7.41 5.65 2.50
N ALA A 59 7.71 5.45 1.21
CA ALA A 59 8.96 5.93 0.59
C ALA A 59 9.11 7.45 0.71
N ALA A 60 8.03 8.22 0.49
CA ALA A 60 8.04 9.66 0.66
C ALA A 60 8.29 10.07 2.13
N ALA A 61 7.66 9.40 3.08
CA ALA A 61 7.86 9.65 4.51
C ALA A 61 9.29 9.31 4.96
N ILE A 62 9.85 8.19 4.50
CA ILE A 62 11.24 7.79 4.75
C ILE A 62 12.22 8.81 4.14
N ASN A 63 12.00 9.21 2.89
CA ASN A 63 12.86 10.19 2.22
C ASN A 63 12.88 11.52 2.98
N GLN A 64 11.71 11.96 3.44
CA GLN A 64 11.60 13.18 4.23
C GLN A 64 12.24 13.01 5.62
N TRP A 65 12.06 11.86 6.28
CA TRP A 65 12.76 11.56 7.52
C TRP A 65 14.29 11.64 7.36
N TYR A 66 14.83 10.99 6.33
CA TYR A 66 16.25 10.96 6.01
C TYR A 66 16.79 12.36 5.68
N SER A 67 16.13 13.09 4.78
CA SER A 67 16.55 14.43 4.36
C SER A 67 16.61 15.42 5.52
N ASN A 68 15.59 15.45 6.40
CA ASN A 68 15.61 16.32 7.57
C ASN A 68 16.66 15.87 8.60
N GLY A 69 16.93 14.56 8.68
CA GLY A 69 18.02 14.01 9.50
C GLY A 69 19.41 14.43 9.00
N ASP A 70 19.64 14.41 7.69
CA ASP A 70 20.92 14.84 7.10
C ASP A 70 21.15 16.34 7.29
N ILE A 71 20.13 17.17 7.06
CA ILE A 71 20.19 18.61 7.31
C ILE A 71 20.48 18.89 8.79
N TYR A 72 19.81 18.19 9.72
CA TYR A 72 20.05 18.35 11.15
C TYR A 72 21.51 18.05 11.53
N LYS A 73 22.11 17.01 10.93
CA LYS A 73 23.51 16.63 11.18
C LYS A 73 24.50 17.64 10.62
N LYS A 74 24.23 18.19 9.42
CA LYS A 74 25.12 19.11 8.70
C LYS A 74 24.79 20.59 8.94
N TYR A 75 23.90 20.87 9.89
CA TYR A 75 23.34 22.21 10.10
C TYR A 75 24.41 23.30 10.27
N GLU A 76 25.45 23.03 11.05
CA GLU A 76 26.53 24.00 11.33
C GLU A 76 27.38 24.34 10.10
N SER A 77 27.40 23.47 9.09
CA SER A 77 28.22 23.61 7.87
C SER A 77 27.46 24.23 6.69
N GLY A 78 26.15 24.45 6.83
CA GLY A 78 25.28 24.88 5.74
C GLY A 78 24.47 26.12 6.09
N ASN A 79 23.99 26.82 5.06
CA ASN A 79 23.03 27.90 5.22
C ASN A 79 21.61 27.36 4.98
N TYR A 80 20.84 27.19 6.04
CA TYR A 80 19.49 26.65 6.01
C TYR A 80 18.46 27.69 6.47
N SER A 81 17.27 27.69 5.86
CA SER A 81 16.24 28.70 6.10
C SER A 81 15.46 28.53 7.40
N LEU A 82 15.51 27.36 8.03
CA LEU A 82 14.80 27.04 9.26
C LEU A 82 15.80 26.78 10.38
N SER A 83 15.37 26.98 11.64
CA SER A 83 16.23 26.67 12.78
C SER A 83 16.53 25.17 12.88
N LYS A 84 17.70 24.82 13.43
CA LYS A 84 18.13 23.43 13.67
C LYS A 84 17.07 22.59 14.40
N HIS A 85 16.41 23.19 15.39
CA HIS A 85 15.35 22.54 16.15
C HIS A 85 14.17 22.13 15.27
N ARG A 86 13.78 22.96 14.29
CA ARG A 86 12.67 22.64 13.38
C ARG A 86 12.98 21.44 12.49
N TYR A 87 14.24 21.24 12.09
CA TYR A 87 14.63 20.03 11.36
C TYR A 87 14.58 18.77 12.22
N LEU A 88 14.93 18.88 13.51
CA LEU A 88 14.78 17.79 14.48
C LEU A 88 13.30 17.39 14.67
N GLU A 89 12.42 18.37 14.86
CA GLU A 89 10.98 18.15 14.94
C GLU A 89 10.43 17.50 13.68
N LYS A 90 10.81 17.99 12.49
CA LYS A 90 10.40 17.41 11.22
C LYS A 90 10.86 15.96 11.09
N ARG A 91 12.13 15.68 11.39
CA ARG A 91 12.67 14.32 11.39
C ARG A 91 11.84 13.41 12.30
N ASN A 92 11.61 13.81 13.56
CA ASN A 92 10.83 13.01 14.51
C ASN A 92 9.38 12.81 14.05
N LYS A 93 8.76 13.86 13.51
CA LYS A 93 7.42 13.78 12.93
C LYS A 93 7.35 12.75 11.80
N PHE A 94 8.30 12.78 10.86
CA PHE A 94 8.31 11.83 9.75
C PHE A 94 8.69 10.41 10.18
N ALA A 95 9.52 10.23 11.20
CA ALA A 95 9.76 8.91 11.80
C ALA A 95 8.45 8.29 12.32
N TRP A 96 7.63 9.07 13.02
CA TRP A 96 6.30 8.63 13.45
C TRP A 96 5.37 8.33 12.28
N TRP A 97 5.37 9.16 11.22
CA TRP A 97 4.58 8.89 10.03
C TRP A 97 4.97 7.58 9.34
N VAL A 98 6.26 7.24 9.27
CA VAL A 98 6.70 5.94 8.72
C VAL A 98 6.08 4.79 9.51
N VAL A 99 6.14 4.85 10.85
CA VAL A 99 5.56 3.81 11.72
C VAL A 99 4.03 3.72 11.52
N PHE A 100 3.33 4.86 11.49
CA PHE A 100 1.87 4.85 11.31
C PHE A 100 1.45 4.32 9.94
N ILE A 101 2.11 4.74 8.86
CA ILE A 101 1.80 4.29 7.51
C ILE A 101 2.04 2.78 7.39
N TYR A 102 3.16 2.29 7.92
CA TYR A 102 3.50 0.87 7.90
C TYR A 102 2.44 0.01 8.62
N VAL A 103 2.10 0.37 9.87
CA VAL A 103 1.09 -0.36 10.66
C VAL A 103 -0.29 -0.25 10.02
N TYR A 104 -0.68 0.94 9.56
CA TYR A 104 -1.96 1.16 8.87
C TYR A 104 -2.08 0.26 7.63
N GLY A 105 -1.04 0.21 6.81
CA GLY A 105 -1.00 -0.62 5.62
C GLY A 105 -1.12 -2.12 5.89
N MET A 106 -0.50 -2.58 6.97
CA MET A 106 -0.62 -3.96 7.43
C MET A 106 -2.06 -4.27 7.89
N ILE A 107 -2.68 -3.39 8.68
CA ILE A 107 -4.07 -3.56 9.15
C ILE A 107 -5.04 -3.55 7.97
N ASP A 108 -4.90 -2.60 7.04
CA ASP A 108 -5.74 -2.52 5.83
C ASP A 108 -5.66 -3.81 5.01
N ALA A 109 -4.47 -4.40 4.89
CA ALA A 109 -4.30 -5.67 4.18
C ALA A 109 -4.93 -6.86 4.92
N VAL A 110 -4.84 -6.90 6.25
CA VAL A 110 -5.48 -7.95 7.05
C VAL A 110 -7.00 -7.86 6.94
N VAL A 111 -7.57 -6.67 7.01
CA VAL A 111 -9.00 -6.42 6.83
C VAL A 111 -9.44 -6.80 5.42
N ASP A 112 -8.70 -6.38 4.39
CA ASP A 112 -9.00 -6.74 2.99
C ASP A 112 -8.97 -8.25 2.75
N ALA A 113 -8.08 -8.99 3.44
CA ALA A 113 -8.05 -10.45 3.38
C ALA A 113 -9.25 -11.10 4.07
N HIS A 114 -9.68 -10.57 5.22
CA HIS A 114 -10.89 -11.02 5.92
C HIS A 114 -12.14 -10.82 5.05
N LEU A 115 -12.29 -9.63 4.44
CA LEU A 115 -13.45 -9.27 3.63
C LEU A 115 -13.53 -10.05 2.31
N ASN A 116 -12.43 -10.62 1.83
CA ASN A 116 -12.43 -11.44 0.61
C ASN A 116 -13.38 -12.65 0.74
N SER A 117 -13.40 -13.29 1.91
CA SER A 117 -14.32 -14.41 2.18
C SER A 117 -15.79 -14.02 2.09
N PHE A 118 -16.15 -12.83 2.59
CA PHE A 118 -17.50 -12.29 2.56
C PHE A 118 -17.92 -11.87 1.15
N ASN A 119 -17.06 -11.11 0.46
CA ASN A 119 -17.32 -10.65 -0.90
C ASN A 119 -17.55 -11.80 -1.87
N ARG A 120 -16.89 -12.95 -1.66
CA ARG A 120 -17.11 -14.16 -2.46
C ARG A 120 -18.54 -14.67 -2.34
N VAL A 121 -19.06 -14.79 -1.12
CA VAL A 121 -20.44 -15.27 -0.88
C VAL A 121 -21.46 -14.31 -1.49
N MET A 122 -21.22 -13.00 -1.36
CA MET A 122 -22.12 -11.99 -1.92
C MET A 122 -22.07 -11.90 -3.46
N ALA A 123 -21.00 -12.39 -4.09
CA ALA A 123 -20.82 -12.35 -5.54
C ALA A 123 -21.32 -13.62 -6.25
N GLU A 124 -21.70 -14.65 -5.49
CA GLU A 124 -22.24 -15.89 -6.03
C GLU A 124 -23.68 -15.66 -6.50
N ASN A 125 -23.97 -16.05 -7.75
CA ASN A 125 -25.31 -15.90 -8.33
C ASN A 125 -26.22 -17.00 -7.79
N ILE A 126 -27.19 -16.61 -6.96
CA ILE A 126 -28.12 -17.52 -6.28
C ILE A 126 -28.93 -18.38 -7.28
N GLU A 127 -29.25 -17.83 -8.46
CA GLU A 127 -29.97 -18.56 -9.52
C GLU A 127 -29.14 -19.71 -10.13
N LEU A 128 -27.80 -19.58 -10.18
CA LEU A 128 -26.92 -20.63 -10.67
C LEU A 128 -26.67 -21.71 -9.62
N SER A 129 -26.73 -21.40 -8.32
CA SER A 129 -26.62 -22.43 -7.29
C SER A 129 -27.87 -23.32 -7.24
N GLU A 130 -29.06 -22.76 -7.40
CA GLU A 130 -30.31 -23.55 -7.37
C GLU A 130 -30.40 -24.53 -8.55
N THR A 131 -29.94 -24.15 -9.75
CA THR A 131 -29.96 -25.05 -10.92
C THR A 131 -28.99 -26.23 -10.79
N ASN A 132 -27.87 -26.06 -10.07
CA ASN A 132 -26.87 -27.13 -9.84
C ASN A 132 -27.25 -28.08 -8.70
N GLU A 133 -28.22 -27.73 -7.86
CA GLU A 133 -28.72 -28.60 -6.78
C GLU A 133 -29.92 -29.46 -7.23
N GLU A 134 -30.57 -29.11 -8.34
CA GLU A 134 -31.72 -29.83 -8.93
C GLU A 134 -31.33 -30.86 -10.02
N GLU A 135 -30.10 -30.86 -10.53
CA GLU A 135 -29.51 -31.89 -11.43
C GLU A 135 -28.71 -32.97 -10.66
#